data_AF-A0A7C6JUL2-F1
#
_entry.id   AF-A0A7C6JUL2-F1
#
_cell.length_a   1.000
_cell.length_b   1.000
_cell.length_c   1.000
_cell.angle_alpha   90.00
_cell.angle_beta   90.00
_cell.angle_gamma   90.00
#
_symmetry.space_group_name_H-M   'P 1'
#
loop_
_entity.id
_entity.type
_entity.pdbx_description
1 polymer ?
#
loop_
_entity_poly.entity_id
_entity_poly.type
_entity_poly.pdbx_seq_one_letter_code
_entity_poly.pdbx_strand_id
1 'polypeptide(L)' 'MRAQKPFLDEQSSNLQLIMEKYNLDESAALDAFYTSATGANFSDDETGLYGQSPLYIFGLYSNEIDEQNL' A
#
# COMPACT_ATOMS: atom_id res chain seq x y z
N MET A 1 16.93 -16.08 -20.29
CA MET A 1 17.07 -15.09 -19.20
C MET A 1 15.71 -14.42 -19.05
N ARG A 2 14.90 -14.84 -18.06
CA ARG A 2 13.53 -14.35 -17.91
C ARG A 2 13.60 -13.03 -17.14
N ALA A 3 13.00 -11.98 -17.71
CA ALA A 3 13.06 -10.62 -17.20
C ALA A 3 12.66 -10.57 -15.71
N GLN A 4 13.41 -9.76 -14.96
CA GLN A 4 13.06 -9.28 -13.62
C GLN A 4 11.72 -8.54 -13.71
N LYS A 5 10.61 -9.27 -13.56
CA LYS A 5 9.26 -8.71 -13.56
C LYS A 5 8.32 -9.37 -12.53
N PRO A 6 8.63 -9.38 -11.21
CA PRO A 6 7.57 -9.66 -10.22
C PRO A 6 7.45 -8.65 -9.06
N PHE A 7 8.36 -7.68 -8.90
CA PHE A 7 8.33 -6.78 -7.73
C PHE A 7 7.28 -5.66 -7.86
N LEU A 8 6.99 -5.22 -9.09
CA LEU A 8 6.04 -4.13 -9.35
C LEU A 8 4.57 -4.61 -9.33
N ASP A 9 4.29 -5.87 -9.69
CA ASP A 9 2.92 -6.37 -9.81
C ASP A 9 2.23 -6.56 -8.44
N GLU A 10 2.97 -6.92 -7.37
CA GLU A 10 2.39 -7.04 -6.02
C GLU A 10 2.13 -5.68 -5.37
N GLN A 11 3.06 -4.73 -5.53
CA GLN A 11 2.92 -3.32 -5.09
C GLN A 11 1.76 -2.60 -5.80
N SER A 12 1.45 -2.98 -7.06
CA SER A 12 0.32 -2.40 -7.80
C SER A 12 -1.05 -2.76 -7.22
N SER A 13 -1.16 -3.82 -6.41
CA SER A 13 -2.48 -4.34 -6.03
C SER A 13 -3.07 -3.71 -4.76
N ASN A 14 -2.27 -3.29 -3.78
CA ASN A 14 -2.79 -2.48 -2.67
C ASN A 14 -3.13 -1.05 -3.14
N LEU A 15 -2.37 -0.51 -4.10
CA LEU A 15 -2.65 0.80 -4.68
C LEU A 15 -3.99 0.82 -5.44
N GLN A 16 -4.31 -0.24 -6.20
CA GLN A 16 -5.63 -0.38 -6.84
C GLN A 16 -6.77 -0.33 -5.82
N LEU A 17 -6.64 -1.02 -4.69
CA LEU A 17 -7.65 -1.01 -3.62
C LEU A 17 -7.81 0.39 -2.99
N ILE A 18 -6.72 1.14 -2.82
CA ILE A 18 -6.74 2.52 -2.32
C ILE A 18 -7.43 3.44 -3.32
N MET A 19 -7.06 3.36 -4.60
CA MET A 19 -7.68 4.14 -5.67
C MET A 19 -9.19 3.90 -5.73
N GLU A 20 -9.62 2.65 -5.65
CA GLU A 20 -11.03 2.27 -5.67
C GLU A 20 -11.79 2.74 -4.42
N LYS A 21 -11.25 2.53 -3.21
CA LYS A 21 -11.93 2.90 -1.95
C LYS A 21 -12.06 4.41 -1.79
N TYR A 22 -11.02 5.17 -2.14
CA TYR A 22 -10.95 6.61 -1.89
C TYR A 22 -11.17 7.47 -3.15
N ASN A 23 -11.45 6.84 -4.30
CA ASN A 23 -11.66 7.51 -5.59
C ASN A 23 -10.48 8.44 -5.95
N LEU A 24 -9.27 7.90 -5.85
CA LEU A 24 -8.00 8.58 -6.14
C LEU A 24 -7.42 8.09 -7.47
N ASP A 25 -6.66 8.95 -8.14
CA ASP A 25 -5.75 8.50 -9.20
C ASP A 25 -4.51 7.82 -8.59
N GLU A 26 -3.72 7.15 -9.44
CA GLU A 26 -2.55 6.39 -9.00
C GLU A 26 -1.51 7.28 -8.29
N SER A 27 -1.30 8.50 -8.77
CA SER A 27 -0.33 9.43 -8.16
C SER A 27 -0.78 9.85 -6.77
N ALA A 28 -2.06 10.17 -6.59
CA ALA A 28 -2.63 10.54 -5.31
C ALA A 28 -2.68 9.35 -4.35
N ALA A 29 -2.95 8.14 -4.85
CA ALA A 29 -2.93 6.93 -4.04
C ALA A 29 -1.52 6.57 -3.56
N LEU A 30 -0.51 6.74 -4.43
CA LEU A 30 0.91 6.57 -4.07
C LEU A 30 1.33 7.57 -2.98
N ASP A 31 1.03 8.85 -3.18
CA ASP A 31 1.38 9.91 -2.22
C ASP A 31 0.69 9.67 -0.87
N ALA A 32 -0.62 9.39 -0.88
CA ALA A 32 -1.39 9.10 0.33
C ALA A 32 -0.90 7.83 1.06
N PHE A 33 -0.50 6.79 0.32
CA PHE A 33 0.03 5.57 0.93
C PHE A 33 1.41 5.79 1.54
N TYR A 34 2.38 6.33 0.79
CA TYR A 34 3.75 6.47 1.27
C TYR A 34 3.94 7.58 2.33
N THR A 35 2.95 8.47 2.50
CA THR A 35 2.93 9.44 3.61
C THR A 35 2.23 8.93 4.87
N SER A 36 1.58 7.76 4.81
CA SER A 36 0.94 7.11 5.97
C SER A 36 1.93 6.36 6.86
N ALA A 37 1.53 6.08 8.11
CA ALA A 37 2.30 5.23 9.01
C ALA A 37 2.41 3.79 8.47
N THR A 38 1.36 3.28 7.82
CA THR A 38 1.37 1.98 7.15
C THR A 38 2.41 1.95 6.03
N GLY A 39 2.48 3.00 5.20
CA GLY A 39 3.47 3.12 4.13
C GLY A 39 4.91 3.26 4.64
N ALA A 40 5.10 3.99 5.75
CA ALA A 40 6.39 4.10 6.42
C ALA A 40 6.88 2.74 6.94
N ASN A 41 6.01 1.97 7.60
CA ASN A 41 6.32 0.62 8.05
C ASN A 41 6.53 -0.34 6.88
N PHE A 42 5.74 -0.22 5.82
CA PHE A 42 5.87 -1.05 4.63
C PHE A 42 7.23 -0.87 3.93
N SER A 43 7.79 0.33 4.00
CA SER A 43 9.12 0.67 3.46
C SER A 43 10.28 0.27 4.39
N ASP A 44 9.98 -0.21 5.60
CA ASP A 44 10.96 -0.63 6.59
C ASP A 44 11.06 -2.16 6.62
N ASP A 45 12.22 -2.67 6.19
CA ASP A 45 12.55 -4.09 6.10
C ASP A 45 12.52 -4.79 7.47
N GLU A 46 12.64 -4.06 8.58
CA GLU A 46 12.60 -4.63 9.95
C GLU A 46 11.18 -4.96 10.42
N THR A 47 10.14 -4.40 9.78
CA THR A 47 8.73 -4.63 10.16
C THR A 47 8.16 -5.92 9.59
N GLY A 48 8.77 -6.46 8.53
CA GLY A 48 8.32 -7.67 7.83
C GLY A 48 7.04 -7.49 7.00
N LEU A 49 6.57 -6.26 6.78
CA LEU A 49 5.35 -6.00 5.99
C LEU A 49 5.53 -6.25 4.50
N TYR A 50 6.74 -6.13 3.97
CA TYR A 50 7.05 -6.32 2.55
C TYR A 50 6.64 -7.71 2.02
N GLY A 51 6.55 -8.73 2.87
CA GLY A 51 6.14 -10.09 2.50
C GLY A 51 4.65 -10.39 2.69
N GLN A 52 3.84 -9.42 3.09
CA GLN A 52 2.42 -9.63 3.37
C GLN A 52 1.55 -9.45 2.13
N SER A 53 0.36 -10.07 2.16
CA SER A 53 -0.57 -9.93 1.05
C SER A 53 -1.03 -8.47 0.86
N PRO A 54 -1.31 -8.03 -0.36
CA PRO A 54 -1.79 -6.69 -0.65
C PRO A 54 -3.07 -6.30 0.09
N LEU A 55 -3.99 -7.25 0.29
CA LEU A 55 -5.21 -7.06 1.08
C LEU A 55 -4.91 -6.78 2.56
N TYR A 56 -3.88 -7.43 3.11
CA TYR A 56 -3.45 -7.20 4.49
C TYR A 56 -2.90 -5.78 4.65
N ILE A 57 -2.01 -5.36 3.73
CA ILE A 57 -1.46 -4.00 3.71
C ILE A 57 -2.57 -2.96 3.54
N PHE A 58 -3.50 -3.19 2.62
CA PHE A 58 -4.67 -2.33 2.44
C PHE A 58 -5.56 -2.25 3.68
N GLY A 59 -5.74 -3.36 4.40
CA GLY A 59 -6.51 -3.39 5.65
C GLY A 59 -5.88 -2.52 6.74
N LEU A 60 -4.55 -2.59 6.90
CA LEU A 60 -3.81 -1.73 7.84
C LEU A 60 -3.97 -0.26 7.48
N TYR A 61 -3.73 0.09 6.22
CA TYR A 61 -3.88 1.46 5.73
C TYR A 61 -5.32 1.96 5.91
N SER A 62 -6.31 1.15 5.57
CA SER A 62 -7.72 1.51 5.71
C SER A 62 -8.09 1.81 7.15
N ASN A 63 -7.66 0.97 8.09
CA ASN A 63 -7.93 1.19 9.52
C ASN A 63 -7.24 2.45 10.03
N GLU A 64 -5.98 2.68 9.65
CA GLU A 64 -5.24 3.90 10.00
C GLU A 64 -6.00 5.16 9.56
N ILE A 65 -6.44 5.21 8.30
CA ILE A 65 -7.15 6.37 7.76
C ILE A 65 -8.54 6.51 8.39
N ASP A 66 -9.26 5.41 8.58
CA ASP A 66 -10.59 5.42 9.21
C ASP A 66 -10.49 5.90 10.69
N GLU A 67 -9.42 5.55 11.42
CA GLU A 67 -9.15 6.02 12.79
C GLU A 67 -8.74 7.50 12.86
N GLN A 68 -8.03 8.02 11.86
CA GLN A 68 -7.62 9.44 11.81
C GLN A 68 -8.78 10.39 11.46
N ASN A 69 -9.88 9.87 10.90
CA ASN A 69 -11.06 10.64 10.52
C ASN A 69 -12.18 10.64 11.59
N LEU A 70 -11.92 10.04 12.77
CA LEU A 70 -12.79 10.05 13.96
C LEU A 70 -12.37 11.14 14.96
#